data_AF-A0A354C3S5-F1
#
_entry.id   AF-A0A354C3S5-F1
#
_cell.length_a   1.000
_cell.length_b   1.000
_cell.length_c   1.000
_cell.angle_alpha   90.00
_cell.angle_beta   90.00
_cell.angle_gamma   90.00
#
_symmetry.space_group_name_H-M   'P 1'
#
loop_
_entity.id
_entity.type
_entity.pdbx_description
1 polymer ?
#
loop_
_entity_poly.entity_id
_entity_poly.type
_entity_poly.pdbx_seq_one_letter_code
_entity_poly.pdbx_strand_id
1 'polypeptide(L)'
;MNTKIFLLILASAFGLIIVGTIVGGIMESQGTFTKETIGSKGITVIQIIYFALFCIMGFALVPIVIRYFIAMQIKIGNGELFLIQWLQAHEHGVIYGLWSFFVIGLCIAIPAAIKDGFFK
;
A
#
# COMPACT_ATOMS: atom_id res chain seq x y z
N MET A 1 16.39 -2.71 7.58
CA MET A 1 15.34 -1.79 7.06
C MET A 1 14.89 -0.82 8.14
N ASN A 2 14.78 0.47 7.86
CA ASN A 2 14.40 1.47 8.87
C ASN A 2 12.86 1.61 8.94
N THR A 3 12.25 1.14 10.03
CA THR A 3 10.79 1.19 10.25
C THR A 3 10.23 2.61 10.18
N LYS A 4 11.00 3.62 10.60
CA LYS A 4 10.58 5.02 10.54
C LYS A 4 10.34 5.48 9.11
N ILE A 5 11.16 5.01 8.17
CA ILE A 5 11.00 5.34 6.74
C ILE A 5 9.70 4.73 6.22
N PHE A 6 9.42 3.46 6.51
CA PHE A 6 8.18 2.81 6.07
C PHE A 6 6.94 3.42 6.71
N LEU A 7 7.02 3.81 7.98
CA LEU A 7 5.93 4.50 8.66
C LEU A 7 5.67 5.88 8.04
N LEU A 8 6.73 6.61 7.69
CA LEU A 8 6.62 7.88 6.97
C LEU A 8 6.02 7.68 5.57
N ILE A 9 6.45 6.66 4.82
CA ILE A 9 5.88 6.33 3.50
C ILE A 9 4.39 6.00 3.63
N LEU A 10 4.02 5.16 4.60
CA LEU A 10 2.64 4.77 4.85
C LEU A 10 1.78 5.98 5.20
N ALA A 11 2.23 6.81 6.14
CA ALA A 11 1.51 8.02 6.57
C ALA A 11 1.39 9.04 5.44
N SER A 12 2.46 9.26 4.66
CA SER A 12 2.46 10.16 3.51
C SER A 12 1.52 9.66 2.41
N ALA A 13 1.58 8.38 2.03
CA ALA A 13 0.70 7.83 1.02
C ALA A 13 -0.77 7.89 1.43
N PHE A 14 -1.07 7.55 2.69
CA PHE A 14 -2.41 7.66 3.25
C PHE A 14 -2.89 9.12 3.31
N GLY A 15 -2.03 10.03 3.74
CA GLY A 15 -2.29 11.47 3.73
C GLY A 15 -2.59 12.01 2.34
N LEU A 16 -1.84 11.58 1.32
CA LEU A 16 -2.07 11.96 -0.07
C LEU A 16 -3.42 11.45 -0.60
N ILE A 17 -3.83 10.23 -0.23
CA ILE A 17 -5.16 9.70 -0.58
C ILE A 17 -6.26 10.56 0.05
N ILE A 18 -6.13 10.89 1.35
CA ILE A 18 -7.12 11.73 2.05
C ILE A 18 -7.19 13.12 1.41
N VAL A 19 -6.05 13.79 1.27
CA VAL A 19 -5.98 15.14 0.70
C VAL A 19 -6.51 15.15 -0.72
N GLY A 20 -6.11 14.17 -1.54
CA GLY A 20 -6.61 14.02 -2.91
C GLY A 20 -8.13 13.84 -2.96
N THR A 21 -8.70 13.09 -2.01
CA THR A 21 -10.15 12.83 -1.96
C THR A 21 -10.91 14.09 -1.57
N ILE A 22 -10.39 14.82 -0.57
CA ILE A 22 -10.98 16.11 -0.12
C ILE A 22 -10.91 17.13 -1.26
N VAL A 23 -9.74 17.31 -1.87
CA VAL A 23 -9.56 18.27 -2.98
C VAL A 23 -10.44 17.88 -4.16
N GLY A 24 -10.47 16.61 -4.54
CA GLY A 24 -11.34 16.11 -5.60
C GLY A 24 -12.82 16.40 -5.33
N GLY A 25 -13.29 16.12 -4.12
CA GLY A 25 -14.67 16.40 -3.72
C GLY A 25 -15.02 17.90 -3.71
N ILE A 26 -14.08 18.76 -3.30
CA ILE A 26 -14.27 20.22 -3.37
C ILE A 26 -14.38 20.66 -4.83
N MET A 27 -13.47 20.21 -5.71
CA MET A 27 -13.48 20.61 -7.12
C MET A 27 -14.73 20.07 -7.85
N GLU A 28 -15.19 18.86 -7.50
CA GLU A 28 -16.45 18.31 -8.00
C GLU A 28 -17.66 19.17 -7.55
N SER A 29 -17.70 19.60 -6.28
CA SER A 29 -18.77 20.46 -5.77
C SER A 29 -18.82 21.84 -6.43
N GLN A 30 -17.69 22.32 -6.96
CA GLN A 30 -17.60 23.58 -7.70
C GLN A 30 -17.94 23.44 -9.19
N GLY A 31 -18.27 22.22 -9.66
CA GLY A 31 -18.56 21.95 -11.06
C GLY A 31 -17.35 22.01 -12.00
N THR A 32 -16.14 22.20 -11.47
CA THR A 32 -14.89 22.24 -12.26
C THR A 32 -14.32 20.85 -12.54
N PHE A 33 -14.75 19.85 -11.75
CA PHE A 33 -14.27 18.47 -11.80
C PHE A 33 -15.43 17.49 -12.05
N THR A 34 -16.18 17.72 -13.13
CA THR A 34 -17.19 16.77 -13.58
C THR A 34 -16.59 15.77 -14.58
N LYS A 35 -17.20 14.58 -14.70
CA LYS A 35 -16.78 13.56 -15.67
C LYS A 35 -16.70 14.09 -17.11
N GLU A 36 -17.53 15.09 -17.42
CA GLU A 36 -17.60 15.76 -18.72
C GLU A 36 -16.38 16.67 -18.98
N THR A 37 -15.87 17.36 -17.96
CA THR A 37 -14.72 18.27 -18.07
C THR A 37 -13.38 17.52 -18.07
N ILE A 38 -13.27 16.44 -17.29
CA ILE A 38 -12.03 15.66 -17.12
C ILE A 38 -11.84 14.66 -18.27
N GLY A 39 -12.94 14.14 -18.81
CA GLY A 39 -12.94 13.06 -19.79
C GLY A 39 -12.48 11.71 -19.23
N SER A 40 -12.65 10.64 -20.02
CA SER A 40 -12.28 9.27 -19.61
C SER A 40 -10.80 9.14 -19.25
N LYS A 41 -9.92 9.77 -20.04
CA LYS A 41 -8.47 9.74 -19.82
C LYS A 41 -8.06 10.31 -18.46
N GLY A 42 -8.69 11.39 -18.00
CA GLY A 42 -8.34 11.98 -16.70
C GLY A 42 -8.81 11.13 -15.53
N ILE A 43 -9.97 10.46 -15.66
CA ILE A 43 -10.46 9.49 -14.67
C ILE A 43 -9.49 8.31 -14.55
N THR A 44 -9.03 7.77 -15.69
CA THR A 44 -8.02 6.70 -15.71
C THR A 44 -6.73 7.11 -14.99
N VAL A 45 -6.22 8.32 -15.22
CA VAL A 45 -5.00 8.80 -14.55
C VAL A 45 -5.20 8.88 -13.04
N ILE A 46 -6.33 9.40 -12.58
CA ILE A 46 -6.65 9.46 -11.15
C ILE A 46 -6.71 8.04 -10.56
N GLN A 47 -7.40 7.10 -11.21
CA GLN A 47 -7.46 5.71 -10.77
C GLN A 47 -6.07 5.07 -10.66
N ILE A 48 -5.20 5.30 -11.64
CA ILE A 48 -3.82 4.80 -11.62
C ILE A 48 -3.04 5.39 -10.44
N ILE A 49 -3.16 6.69 -10.17
CA ILE A 49 -2.48 7.35 -9.05
C ILE A 49 -2.95 6.75 -7.71
N TYR A 50 -4.26 6.62 -7.51
CA TYR A 50 -4.81 6.05 -6.27
C TYR A 50 -4.41 4.58 -6.11
N PHE A 51 -4.43 3.81 -7.19
CA PHE A 51 -3.99 2.42 -7.17
C PHE A 51 -2.49 2.30 -6.85
N ALA A 52 -1.65 3.18 -7.39
CA ALA A 52 -0.23 3.22 -7.08
C ALA A 52 0.01 3.59 -5.60
N LEU A 53 -0.69 4.59 -5.07
CA LEU A 53 -0.62 4.96 -3.65
C LEU A 53 -1.07 3.80 -2.75
N PHE A 54 -2.15 3.10 -3.12
CA PHE A 54 -2.61 1.90 -2.43
C PHE A 54 -1.55 0.80 -2.42
N CYS A 55 -0.91 0.52 -3.56
CA CYS A 55 0.18 -0.44 -3.64
C CYS A 55 1.34 -0.04 -2.72
N ILE A 56 1.78 1.23 -2.77
CA ILE A 56 2.85 1.76 -1.92
C ILE A 56 2.53 1.54 -0.44
N MET A 57 1.29 1.82 -0.02
CA MET A 57 0.83 1.53 1.34
C MET A 57 0.94 0.05 1.68
N GLY A 58 0.47 -0.84 0.80
CA GLY A 58 0.54 -2.28 0.99
C GLY A 58 1.97 -2.78 1.21
N PHE A 59 2.91 -2.37 0.36
CA PHE A 59 4.33 -2.73 0.50
C PHE A 59 4.95 -2.13 1.77
N ALA A 60 4.61 -0.89 2.12
CA ALA A 60 5.14 -0.23 3.31
C ALA A 60 4.60 -0.82 4.63
N LEU A 61 3.39 -1.37 4.61
CA LEU A 61 2.75 -1.96 5.78
C LEU A 61 3.45 -3.26 6.22
N VAL A 62 3.93 -4.08 5.29
CA VAL A 62 4.58 -5.37 5.56
C VAL A 62 5.69 -5.28 6.62
N PRO A 63 6.77 -4.48 6.42
CA PRO A 63 7.85 -4.39 7.41
C PRO A 63 7.38 -3.82 8.76
N ILE A 64 6.36 -2.96 8.78
CA ILE A 64 5.82 -2.40 10.02
C ILE A 64 5.11 -3.48 10.82
N VAL A 65 4.21 -4.23 10.18
CA VAL A 65 3.42 -5.28 10.83
C VAL A 65 4.30 -6.42 11.34
N ILE A 66 5.26 -6.89 10.54
CA ILE A 66 6.17 -7.97 10.95
C ILE A 66 6.98 -7.56 12.18
N ARG A 67 7.55 -6.36 12.17
CA ARG A 67 8.34 -5.86 13.32
C ARG A 67 7.49 -5.63 14.55
N TYR A 68 6.29 -5.07 14.37
CA TYR A 68 5.36 -4.88 15.48
C TYR A 68 4.93 -6.23 16.08
N PHE A 69 4.65 -7.22 15.24
CA PHE A 69 4.34 -8.58 15.66
C PHE A 69 5.49 -9.19 16.49
N ILE A 70 6.71 -9.16 15.96
CA ILE A 70 7.90 -9.69 16.67
C ILE A 70 8.10 -8.96 18.01
N ALA A 71 8.03 -7.63 18.02
CA ALA A 71 8.20 -6.83 19.23
C ALA A 71 7.14 -7.16 20.29
N MET A 72 5.88 -7.35 19.89
CA MET A 72 4.81 -7.74 20.80
C MET A 72 5.00 -9.17 21.34
N GLN A 73 5.42 -10.11 20.52
CA GLN A 73 5.71 -11.48 20.95
C GLN A 73 6.84 -11.52 21.99
N ILE A 74 7.92 -10.76 21.76
CA ILE A 74 9.02 -10.63 22.73
C ILE A 74 8.51 -10.01 24.03
N LYS A 75 7.70 -8.95 23.96
CA LYS A 75 7.14 -8.28 25.14
C LYS A 75 6.25 -9.19 26.00
N ILE A 76 5.57 -10.15 25.38
CA ILE A 76 4.70 -11.13 26.07
C ILE A 76 5.52 -12.31 26.67
N GLY A 77 6.83 -12.40 26.38
CA GLY A 77 7.70 -13.46 26.88
C GLY A 77 7.89 -14.64 25.92
N ASN A 78 7.34 -14.55 24.70
CA ASN A 78 7.45 -15.59 23.66
C ASN A 78 8.74 -15.48 22.83
N GLY A 79 9.69 -14.64 23.26
CA GLY A 79 10.94 -14.39 22.52
C GLY A 79 11.80 -15.63 22.33
N GLU A 80 11.74 -16.58 23.27
CA GLU A 80 12.49 -17.85 23.23
C GLU A 80 11.84 -18.94 22.39
N LEU A 81 10.62 -18.71 21.89
CA LEU A 81 9.99 -19.68 20.99
C LEU A 81 10.79 -19.73 19.68
N PHE A 82 11.15 -20.94 19.25
CA PHE A 82 11.93 -21.20 18.05
C PHE A 82 11.44 -20.40 16.82
N LEU A 83 10.12 -20.34 16.62
CA LEU A 83 9.52 -19.62 15.49
C LEU A 83 9.74 -18.09 15.58
N ILE A 84 9.68 -17.52 16.79
CA ILE A 84 9.90 -16.09 17.01
C ILE A 84 11.40 -15.74 16.88
N GLN A 85 12.29 -16.63 17.34
CA GLN A 85 13.73 -16.49 17.11
C GLN A 85 14.08 -16.60 15.61
N TRP A 86 13.48 -17.53 14.89
CA TRP A 86 13.67 -17.67 13.45
C TRP A 86 13.20 -16.42 12.69
N LEU A 87 12.02 -15.87 13.06
CA LEU A 87 11.49 -14.63 12.49
C LEU A 87 12.40 -13.42 12.77
N GLN A 88 13.00 -13.34 13.96
CA GLN A 88 13.98 -12.31 14.29
C GLN A 88 15.24 -12.45 13.42
N ALA A 89 15.77 -13.67 13.27
CA ALA A 89 16.97 -13.93 12.49
C ALA A 89 16.78 -13.72 10.99
N HIS A 90 15.58 -14.00 10.46
CA HIS A 90 15.27 -13.96 9.03
C HIS A 90 14.28 -12.86 8.65
N GLU A 91 14.15 -11.81 9.47
CA GLU A 91 13.14 -10.75 9.30
C GLU A 91 13.15 -10.17 7.88
N HIS A 92 14.35 -9.86 7.35
CA HIS A 92 14.50 -9.33 6.00
C HIS A 92 14.09 -10.33 4.92
N GLY A 93 14.43 -11.62 5.10
CA GLY A 93 14.02 -12.67 4.18
C GLY A 93 12.50 -12.82 4.12
N VAL A 94 11.82 -12.76 5.26
CA VAL A 94 10.34 -12.81 5.33
C VAL A 94 9.72 -11.60 4.64
N ILE A 95 10.25 -10.40 4.87
CA ILE A 95 9.76 -9.18 4.22
C ILE A 95 9.91 -9.27 2.70
N TYR A 96 11.07 -9.67 2.19
CA TYR A 96 11.28 -9.83 0.76
C TYR A 96 10.43 -10.95 0.15
N GLY A 97 10.20 -12.04 0.89
CA GLY A 97 9.29 -13.11 0.48
C GLY A 97 7.86 -12.60 0.30
N LEU A 98 7.35 -11.85 1.27
CA LEU A 98 6.02 -11.23 1.19
C LEU A 98 5.93 -10.20 0.07
N TRP A 99 6.95 -9.37 -0.11
CA TRP A 99 7.01 -8.43 -1.24
C TRP A 99 7.00 -9.15 -2.59
N SER A 100 7.76 -10.25 -2.71
CA SER A 100 7.78 -11.05 -3.94
C SER A 100 6.41 -11.64 -4.23
N PHE A 101 5.71 -12.12 -3.20
CA PHE A 101 4.33 -12.60 -3.32
C PHE A 101 3.37 -11.50 -3.79
N PHE A 102 3.49 -10.28 -3.25
CA PHE A 102 2.69 -9.14 -3.71
C PHE A 102 2.98 -8.77 -5.16
N VAL A 103 4.26 -8.76 -5.57
CA VAL A 103 4.66 -8.50 -6.96
C VAL A 103 4.07 -9.55 -7.90
N ILE A 104 4.17 -10.84 -7.56
CA ILE A 104 3.59 -11.92 -8.36
C ILE A 104 2.06 -11.75 -8.46
N GLY A 105 1.39 -11.44 -7.34
CA GLY A 105 -0.04 -11.16 -7.32
C GLY A 105 -0.41 -9.99 -8.23
N LEU A 106 0.36 -8.90 -8.20
CA LEU A 106 0.16 -7.73 -9.07
C LEU A 106 0.39 -8.05 -10.54
N CYS A 107 1.41 -8.86 -10.87
CA CYS A 107 1.67 -9.29 -12.24
C CYS A 107 0.51 -10.09 -12.84
N ILE A 108 -0.30 -10.78 -12.02
CA ILE A 108 -1.49 -11.51 -12.45
C ILE A 108 -2.72 -10.60 -12.44
N ALA A 109 -2.90 -9.81 -11.38
CA ALA A 109 -4.08 -8.99 -11.16
C ALA A 109 -4.17 -7.80 -12.12
N ILE A 110 -3.06 -7.13 -12.43
CA ILE A 110 -3.05 -5.93 -13.28
C ILE A 110 -3.53 -6.26 -14.71
N PRO A 111 -3.02 -7.29 -15.41
CA PRO A 111 -3.54 -7.65 -16.72
C PRO A 111 -5.02 -8.04 -16.72
N ALA A 112 -5.49 -8.73 -15.67
CA ALA A 112 -6.90 -9.07 -15.52
C ALA A 112 -7.76 -7.81 -15.35
N ALA A 113 -7.38 -6.91 -14.45
CA ALA A 113 -8.06 -5.64 -14.23
C ALA A 113 -8.12 -4.77 -15.50
N ILE A 114 -7.06 -4.73 -16.29
CA ILE A 114 -7.04 -4.02 -17.59
C ILE A 114 -8.05 -4.64 -18.57
N LYS A 115 -8.12 -5.98 -18.65
CA LYS A 115 -9.09 -6.68 -19.52
C LYS A 115 -10.53 -6.40 -19.12
N ASP A 116 -10.80 -6.39 -17.82
CA ASP A 116 -12.14 -6.13 -17.25
C ASP A 116 -12.54 -4.65 -17.31
N GLY A 117 -11.65 -3.78 -17.79
CA GLY A 117 -11.93 -2.37 -18.00
C GLY A 117 -11.81 -1.51 -16.74
N PHE A 118 -11.09 -1.98 -15.72
CA PHE A 118 -10.88 -1.22 -14.48
C PHE A 118 -10.24 0.16 -14.70
N PHE A 119 -9.42 0.31 -15.75
CA PHE A 119 -8.73 1.55 -16.12
C PHE A 119 -9.30 2.22 -17.38
N LYS A 120 -10.53 1.91 -17.80
CA LYS A 120 -11.16 2.45 -19.02
C LYS A 120 -12.06 3.66 -18.75
#